data_AF-A0A915PY80-F1
#
_entry.id   AF-A0A915PY80-F1
#
_cell.length_a   1.000
_cell.length_b   1.000
_cell.length_c   1.000
_cell.angle_alpha   90.00
_cell.angle_beta   90.00
_cell.angle_gamma   90.00
#
_symmetry.space_group_name_H-M   'P 1'
#
loop_
_entity.id
_entity.type
_entity.pdbx_description
1 polymer ?
#
loop_
_entity_poly.entity_id
_entity_poly.type
_entity_poly.pdbx_seq_one_letter_code
_entity_poly.pdbx_strand_id
1 'polypeptide(L)'
;MDSDGPEYDEETGLDLFLRLGASWLIQKTGCLAVDRYLSSGIARGKLTEFVGNVASGKTQLCLSITANQLISDEKQQSKIVYIDTNGSFRSSRLLQMLKSRGIQSEDVAKNMLKRVFIGRAYDGKDLRVLLSNIQVLKYSNA
;
A
#
# COMPACT_ATOMS: atom_id res chain seq x y z
N MET A 1 22.47 3.95 -47.40
CA MET A 1 22.77 4.89 -46.30
C MET A 1 21.72 4.59 -45.25
N ASP A 2 21.98 3.58 -44.43
CA ASP A 2 21.06 3.19 -43.36
C ASP A 2 21.58 3.85 -42.10
N SER A 3 20.92 4.94 -41.71
CA SER A 3 21.23 5.75 -40.54
C SER A 3 20.41 5.29 -39.32
N ASP A 4 20.21 3.99 -39.14
CA ASP A 4 19.58 3.46 -37.93
C ASP A 4 20.68 3.16 -36.91
N GLY A 5 21.02 4.20 -36.15
CA GLY A 5 21.64 4.01 -34.84
C GLY A 5 20.69 3.21 -33.92
N PRO A 6 21.21 2.59 -32.85
CA PRO A 6 20.35 1.87 -31.92
C PRO A 6 19.27 2.82 -31.38
N GLU A 7 18.01 2.42 -31.52
CA GLU A 7 16.87 3.09 -30.89
C GLU A 7 16.97 2.85 -29.38
N TYR A 8 17.20 3.91 -28.62
CA TYR A 8 17.23 3.85 -27.16
C TYR A 8 15.81 4.09 -26.66
N ASP A 9 15.21 3.07 -26.05
CA ASP A 9 13.99 3.26 -25.28
C ASP A 9 14.31 4.10 -24.03
N GLU A 10 13.77 5.31 -23.98
CA GLU A 10 13.83 6.13 -22.77
C GLU A 10 12.88 5.55 -21.70
N GLU A 11 13.41 5.21 -20.53
CA GLU A 11 12.61 4.80 -19.37
C GLU A 11 13.03 5.55 -18.10
N THR A 12 12.11 5.70 -17.15
CA THR A 12 12.45 6.28 -15.85
C THR A 12 13.29 5.30 -15.03
N GLY A 13 14.14 5.80 -14.13
CA GLY A 13 14.89 4.93 -13.23
C GLY A 13 14.00 4.03 -12.36
N LEU A 14 12.79 4.48 -12.03
CA LEU A 14 11.81 3.65 -11.32
C LEU A 14 11.35 2.46 -12.18
N ASP A 15 11.05 2.71 -13.45
CA ASP A 15 10.63 1.66 -14.39
C ASP A 15 11.74 0.65 -14.65
N LEU A 16 12.98 1.14 -14.81
CA LEU A 16 14.17 0.29 -14.90
C LEU A 16 14.28 -0.64 -13.68
N PHE A 17 14.18 -0.12 -12.45
CA PHE A 17 14.29 -0.95 -11.25
C PHE A 17 13.15 -1.96 -11.13
N LEU A 18 11.91 -1.56 -11.45
CA LEU A 18 10.76 -2.47 -11.46
C LEU A 18 10.96 -3.60 -12.48
N ARG A 19 11.44 -3.27 -13.69
CA ARG A 19 11.74 -4.22 -14.76
C ARG A 19 12.87 -5.18 -14.40
N LEU A 20 13.90 -4.69 -13.70
CA LEU A 20 15.00 -5.51 -13.16
C LEU A 20 14.58 -6.37 -11.95
N GLY A 21 13.32 -6.30 -11.51
CA GLY A 21 12.80 -7.14 -10.43
C GLY A 21 13.20 -6.68 -9.02
N ALA A 22 13.39 -5.37 -8.81
CA ALA A 22 13.69 -4.78 -7.52
C ALA A 22 12.58 -5.05 -6.49
N SER A 23 12.71 -6.15 -5.74
CA SER A 23 11.66 -6.65 -4.85
C SER A 23 11.28 -5.69 -3.72
N TRP A 24 12.20 -4.81 -3.28
CA TRP A 24 11.93 -3.80 -2.25
C TRP A 24 10.96 -2.69 -2.71
N LEU A 25 10.73 -2.58 -4.03
CA LEU A 25 9.73 -1.70 -4.62
C LEU A 25 8.37 -2.37 -4.77
N ILE A 26 8.22 -3.66 -4.46
CA ILE A 26 6.96 -4.38 -4.66
C ILE A 26 6.27 -4.65 -3.33
N GLN A 27 5.03 -4.18 -3.22
CA GLN A 27 4.16 -4.46 -2.10
C GLN A 27 3.20 -5.60 -2.41
N LYS A 28 3.29 -6.70 -1.65
CA LYS A 28 2.37 -7.84 -1.78
C LYS A 28 0.97 -7.48 -1.27
N THR A 29 -0.04 -7.90 -2.01
CA THR A 29 -1.45 -7.68 -1.68
C THR A 29 -1.98 -8.70 -0.68
N GLY A 30 -1.37 -9.88 -0.59
CA GLY A 30 -1.85 -11.01 0.23
C GLY A 30 -2.83 -11.92 -0.48
N CYS A 31 -3.13 -11.62 -1.74
CA CYS A 31 -3.84 -12.51 -2.62
C CYS A 31 -2.88 -12.90 -3.74
N LEU A 32 -2.43 -14.16 -3.72
CA LEU A 32 -1.45 -14.64 -4.68
C LEU A 32 -1.92 -14.49 -6.14
N ALA A 33 -3.22 -14.62 -6.40
CA ALA A 33 -3.78 -14.42 -7.73
C ALA A 33 -3.68 -12.96 -8.19
N VAL A 34 -3.99 -12.00 -7.30
CA VAL A 34 -3.86 -10.56 -7.59
C VAL A 34 -2.39 -10.17 -7.75
N ASP A 35 -1.51 -10.69 -6.89
CA ASP A 35 -0.07 -10.43 -6.99
C ASP A 35 0.48 -10.91 -8.34
N ARG A 36 0.08 -12.10 -8.81
CA ARG A 36 0.48 -12.59 -10.15
C ARG A 36 -0.05 -11.70 -11.27
N TYR A 37 -1.32 -11.27 -11.17
CA TYR A 37 -1.91 -10.38 -12.17
C TYR A 37 -1.20 -9.03 -12.25
N LEU A 38 -0.71 -8.52 -11.12
CA LEU A 38 0.03 -7.26 -11.02
C LEU A 38 1.55 -7.45 -11.19
N SER A 39 2.01 -8.47 -11.92
CA SER A 39 3.44 -8.72 -12.14
C SER A 39 4.27 -8.79 -10.84
N SER A 40 3.73 -9.49 -9.84
CA SER A 40 4.26 -9.72 -8.48
C SER A 40 3.76 -8.80 -7.37
N GLY A 41 2.97 -7.76 -7.63
CA GLY A 41 2.33 -6.95 -6.58
C GLY A 41 2.19 -5.49 -6.96
N ILE A 42 1.94 -4.64 -5.96
CA ILE A 42 1.75 -3.19 -6.17
C ILE A 42 3.11 -2.50 -6.17
N ALA A 43 3.44 -1.76 -7.22
CA ALA A 43 4.67 -0.98 -7.32
C ALA A 43 4.64 0.24 -6.39
N ARG A 44 5.62 0.34 -5.49
CA ARG A 44 5.89 1.53 -4.67
C ARG A 44 6.34 2.68 -5.57
N GLY A 45 5.94 3.89 -5.22
CA GLY A 45 6.22 5.09 -6.02
C GLY A 45 5.24 5.31 -7.18
N LYS A 46 4.31 4.39 -7.43
CA LYS A 46 3.22 4.55 -8.41
C LYS A 46 1.87 4.60 -7.72
N LEU A 47 0.93 5.35 -8.30
CA LEU A 47 -0.48 5.30 -7.92
C LEU A 47 -1.14 4.08 -8.58
N THR A 48 -1.80 3.24 -7.79
CA THR A 48 -2.55 2.07 -8.28
C THR A 48 -4.01 2.20 -7.88
N GLU A 49 -4.91 2.11 -8.85
CA GLU A 49 -6.36 2.22 -8.63
C GLU A 49 -7.04 0.87 -8.84
N PHE A 50 -7.91 0.49 -7.89
CA PHE A 50 -8.79 -0.68 -8.01
C PHE A 50 -10.24 -0.21 -8.08
N VAL A 51 -10.87 -0.35 -9.24
CA VAL A 51 -12.25 0.08 -9.51
C VAL A 51 -13.19 -1.12 -9.57
N GLY A 52 -14.44 -0.94 -9.15
CA GLY A 52 -15.49 -1.97 -9.27
C GLY A 52 -16.72 -1.68 -8.42
N ASN A 53 -17.74 -2.50 -8.56
CA ASN A 53 -19.03 -2.35 -7.86
C ASN A 53 -18.92 -2.45 -6.33
N VAL A 54 -19.91 -1.94 -5.59
CA VAL A 54 -20.02 -2.20 -4.15
C VAL A 54 -19.95 -3.71 -3.88
N ALA A 55 -19.33 -4.10 -2.76
CA ALA A 55 -19.08 -5.50 -2.40
C ALA A 55 -18.14 -6.30 -3.32
N SER A 56 -17.49 -5.69 -4.34
CA SER A 56 -16.49 -6.36 -5.19
C SER A 56 -15.16 -6.71 -4.50
N GLY A 57 -15.03 -6.44 -3.20
CA GLY A 57 -13.82 -6.76 -2.42
C GLY A 57 -12.79 -5.64 -2.28
N LYS A 58 -13.00 -4.45 -2.86
CA LYS A 58 -12.03 -3.31 -2.78
C LYS A 58 -11.55 -2.99 -1.36
N THR A 59 -12.48 -2.78 -0.42
CA THR A 59 -12.14 -2.51 0.99
C THR A 59 -11.39 -3.68 1.64
N GLN A 60 -11.73 -4.92 1.29
CA GLN A 60 -11.02 -6.10 1.79
C GLN A 60 -9.60 -6.17 1.24
N LEU A 61 -9.40 -5.81 -0.02
CA LEU A 61 -8.08 -5.72 -0.63
C LEU A 61 -7.22 -4.65 0.06
N CYS A 62 -7.77 -3.47 0.36
CA CYS A 62 -7.04 -2.43 1.12
C CYS A 62 -6.61 -2.91 2.51
N LEU A 63 -7.51 -3.58 3.25
CA LEU A 63 -7.18 -4.17 4.55
C LEU A 63 -6.11 -5.27 4.41
N SER A 64 -6.22 -6.10 3.37
CA SER A 64 -5.26 -7.17 3.07
C SER A 64 -3.87 -6.62 2.79
N ILE A 65 -3.76 -5.58 1.96
CA ILE A 65 -2.50 -4.88 1.65
C ILE A 65 -1.91 -4.29 2.94
N THR A 66 -2.74 -3.64 3.76
CA THR A 66 -2.32 -3.06 5.04
C THR A 66 -1.76 -4.14 5.98
N ALA A 67 -2.46 -5.25 6.15
CA ALA A 67 -1.98 -6.37 6.97
C ALA A 67 -0.67 -6.95 6.44
N ASN A 68 -0.47 -7.08 5.12
CA ASN A 68 0.81 -7.56 4.59
C ASN A 68 1.93 -6.58 4.82
N GLN A 69 1.70 -5.28 4.60
CA GLN A 69 2.69 -4.26 4.87
C GLN A 69 3.11 -4.33 6.34
N LEU A 70 2.16 -4.45 7.28
CA LEU A 70 2.51 -4.56 8.70
C LEU A 70 3.39 -5.77 9.01
N ILE A 71 3.12 -6.92 8.39
CA ILE A 71 3.87 -8.17 8.60
C ILE A 71 5.24 -8.11 7.93
N SER A 72 5.31 -7.71 6.66
CA SER A 72 6.57 -7.68 5.89
C SER A 72 7.57 -6.65 6.42
N ASP A 73 7.07 -5.63 7.11
CA ASP A 73 7.81 -4.46 7.53
C ASP A 73 8.13 -4.45 9.03
N GLU A 74 8.15 -5.62 9.66
CA GLU A 74 8.38 -5.77 11.10
C GLU A 74 9.71 -5.14 11.57
N LYS A 75 10.72 -5.02 10.70
CA LYS A 75 12.00 -4.39 11.05
C LYS A 75 12.01 -2.88 10.86
N GLN A 76 11.36 -2.39 9.80
CA GLN A 76 11.39 -0.97 9.40
C GLN A 76 10.30 -0.14 10.09
N GLN A 77 9.23 -0.78 10.59
CA GLN A 77 8.18 -0.15 11.39
C GLN A 77 7.54 1.08 10.71
N SER A 78 7.41 1.04 9.38
CA SER A 78 6.76 2.08 8.58
C SER A 78 5.32 2.31 9.04
N LYS A 79 4.93 3.58 8.96
CA LYS A 79 3.57 4.06 9.27
C LYS A 79 2.69 3.94 8.03
N ILE A 80 1.45 3.55 8.21
CA ILE A 80 0.45 3.42 7.15
C ILE A 80 -0.64 4.45 7.43
N VAL A 81 -1.01 5.22 6.40
CA VAL A 81 -2.19 6.10 6.47
C VAL A 81 -3.32 5.45 5.69
N TYR A 82 -4.42 5.16 6.38
CA TYR A 82 -5.65 4.66 5.78
C TYR A 82 -6.68 5.78 5.76
N ILE A 83 -7.07 6.23 4.57
CA ILE A 83 -8.12 7.24 4.41
C ILE A 83 -9.45 6.54 4.19
N ASP A 84 -10.39 6.73 5.10
CA ASP A 84 -11.72 6.14 5.08
C ASP A 84 -12.77 7.19 4.69
N THR A 85 -13.39 7.01 3.53
CA THR A 85 -14.37 7.96 2.97
C THR A 85 -15.82 7.59 3.24
N ASN A 86 -16.08 6.38 3.74
CA ASN A 86 -17.44 5.88 3.96
C ASN A 86 -17.64 5.25 5.34
N GLY A 87 -16.66 5.39 6.23
CA GLY A 87 -16.74 4.88 7.59
C GLY A 87 -16.70 3.36 7.68
N SER A 88 -16.23 2.65 6.64
CA SER A 88 -16.24 1.18 6.59
C SER A 88 -15.06 0.53 7.30
N PHE A 89 -14.01 1.29 7.65
CA PHE A 89 -12.84 0.74 8.30
C PHE A 89 -13.18 0.24 9.72
N ARG A 90 -12.74 -0.97 10.05
CA ARG A 90 -12.86 -1.56 11.39
C ARG A 90 -11.54 -2.22 11.77
N SER A 91 -10.92 -1.76 12.86
CA SER A 91 -9.65 -2.31 13.36
C SER A 91 -9.76 -3.80 13.71
N SER A 92 -10.94 -4.26 14.15
CA SER A 92 -11.23 -5.68 14.40
C SER A 92 -11.06 -6.54 13.15
N ARG A 93 -11.44 -6.05 11.96
CA ARG A 93 -11.22 -6.77 10.70
C ARG A 93 -9.74 -6.87 10.34
N LEU A 94 -8.99 -5.79 10.55
CA LEU A 94 -7.54 -5.81 10.35
C LEU A 94 -6.86 -6.78 11.32
N LEU A 95 -7.25 -6.78 12.59
CA LEU A 95 -6.76 -7.73 13.59
C LEU A 95 -7.06 -9.18 13.19
N GLN A 96 -8.27 -9.46 12.71
CA GLN A 96 -8.62 -10.80 12.19
C GLN A 96 -7.71 -11.22 11.03
N MET A 97 -7.40 -10.32 10.10
CA MET A 97 -6.47 -10.61 9.00
C MET A 97 -5.03 -10.84 9.47
N LEU A 98 -4.56 -10.11 10.48
CA LEU A 98 -3.25 -10.36 11.07
C LEU A 98 -3.20 -11.75 11.73
N LYS A 99 -4.22 -12.10 12.52
CA LYS A 99 -4.34 -13.41 13.17
C LYS A 99 -4.39 -14.56 12.16
N SER A 100 -5.15 -14.41 11.07
CA SER A 100 -5.21 -15.44 10.02
C SER A 100 -3.89 -15.65 9.28
N ARG A 101 -2.93 -14.72 9.41
CA ARG A 101 -1.59 -14.79 8.83
C ARG A 101 -0.49 -15.15 9.84
N GLY A 102 -0.88 -15.69 10.99
CA GLY A 102 0.06 -16.23 11.98
C GLY A 102 0.43 -15.26 13.11
N ILE A 103 -0.10 -14.03 13.15
CA ILE A 103 0.15 -13.11 14.26
C ILE A 103 -0.77 -13.45 15.43
N GLN A 104 -0.33 -14.35 16.30
CA GLN A 104 -1.12 -14.81 17.45
C GLN A 104 -0.92 -13.99 18.72
N SER A 105 0.27 -13.38 18.90
CA SER A 105 0.54 -12.53 20.07
C SER A 105 -0.28 -11.25 20.01
N GLU A 106 -1.09 -11.00 21.04
CA GLU A 106 -1.92 -9.80 21.11
C GLU A 106 -1.08 -8.52 21.21
N ASP A 107 0.05 -8.55 21.93
CA ASP A 107 0.90 -7.38 22.08
C ASP A 107 1.60 -7.02 20.78
N VAL A 108 2.05 -8.04 20.03
CA VAL A 108 2.59 -7.84 18.68
C VAL A 108 1.52 -7.25 17.77
N ALA A 109 0.31 -7.81 17.76
CA ALA A 109 -0.79 -7.30 16.95
C ALA A 109 -1.17 -5.85 17.33
N LYS A 110 -1.26 -5.54 18.63
CA LYS A 110 -1.52 -4.18 19.13
C LYS A 110 -0.44 -3.20 18.65
N ASN A 111 0.83 -3.58 18.74
CA ASN A 111 1.93 -2.74 18.27
C ASN A 111 1.90 -2.53 16.75
N MET A 112 1.54 -3.55 15.97
CA MET A 112 1.31 -3.40 14.52
C MET A 112 0.15 -2.44 14.23
N LEU A 113 -0.97 -2.57 14.94
CA LEU A 113 -2.16 -1.71 14.73
C LEU A 113 -1.87 -0.23 15.05
N LYS A 114 -1.00 0.07 16.02
CA LYS A 114 -0.57 1.45 16.33
C LYS A 114 0.13 2.16 15.16
N ARG A 115 0.63 1.41 14.17
CA ARG A 115 1.26 1.99 12.97
C ARG A 115 0.27 2.40 11.90
N VAL A 116 -1.03 2.12 12.08
CA VAL A 116 -2.08 2.48 11.12
C VAL A 116 -2.83 3.72 11.61
N PHE A 117 -2.60 4.83 10.93
CA PHE A 117 -3.27 6.11 11.16
C PHE A 117 -4.50 6.19 10.28
N ILE A 118 -5.66 6.44 10.88
CA ILE A 118 -6.92 6.48 10.14
C ILE A 118 -7.35 7.93 10.01
N GLY A 119 -7.42 8.43 8.79
CA GLY A 119 -8.03 9.72 8.47
C GLY A 119 -9.43 9.48 7.91
N ARG A 120 -10.43 10.22 8.38
CA ARG A 120 -11.78 10.18 7.80
C ARG A 120 -12.01 11.42 6.97
N ALA A 121 -12.46 11.23 5.73
CA ALA A 121 -12.86 12.32 4.85
C ALA A 121 -14.35 12.19 4.52
N TYR A 122 -15.15 13.19 4.85
CA TYR A 122 -16.57 13.21 4.54
C TYR A 122 -16.84 13.92 3.21
N ASP A 123 -15.94 14.80 2.79
CA ASP A 123 -15.99 15.50 1.51
C ASP A 123 -14.59 15.72 0.91
N GLY A 124 -14.56 16.43 -0.23
CA GLY A 124 -13.31 16.76 -0.91
C GLY A 124 -12.43 17.76 -0.14
N LYS A 125 -12.99 18.60 0.73
CA LYS A 125 -12.23 19.54 1.56
C LYS A 125 -11.49 18.79 2.65
N ASP A 126 -12.17 17.87 3.35
CA ASP A 126 -11.55 17.00 4.35
C ASP A 126 -10.40 16.19 3.75
N LEU A 127 -10.62 15.59 2.57
CA LEU A 127 -9.60 14.81 1.89
C LEU A 127 -8.35 15.66 1.58
N ARG A 128 -8.54 16.88 1.07
CA ARG A 128 -7.42 17.80 0.78
C ARG A 128 -6.64 18.13 2.06
N VAL A 129 -7.33 18.44 3.16
CA VAL A 129 -6.69 18.74 4.45
C VAL A 129 -5.88 17.55 4.95
N LEU A 130 -6.46 16.33 4.90
CA LEU A 130 -5.74 15.11 5.29
C LEU A 130 -4.48 14.90 4.45
N LEU A 131 -4.58 15.03 3.13
CA LEU A 131 -3.44 14.85 2.23
C LEU A 131 -2.31 15.86 2.48
N SER A 132 -2.65 17.13 2.73
CA SER A 132 -1.65 18.16 3.08
C SER A 132 -0.94 17.84 4.39
N ASN A 133 -1.65 17.32 5.39
CA ASN A 133 -1.04 16.96 6.68
C ASN A 133 -0.10 15.74 6.60
N ILE A 134 -0.33 14.82 5.64
CA ILE A 134 0.56 13.68 5.42
C ILE A 134 1.94 14.15 4.94
N GLN A 135 2.02 15.23 4.15
CA GLN A 135 3.30 15.75 3.66
C GLN A 135 4.20 16.24 4.81
N VAL A 136 3.62 16.77 5.89
CA VAL A 136 4.35 17.29 7.05
C VAL A 136 5.08 16.18 7.82
N LEU A 137 4.52 14.96 7.88
CA LEU A 137 5.12 13.82 8.59
C LEU A 137 6.46 13.35 8.00
N LYS A 138 6.77 13.71 6.75
CA LYS A 138 8.05 13.38 6.11
C LYS A 138 9.18 14.35 6.48
N TYR A 139 8.88 15.56 6.95
CA TYR A 139 9.87 16.61 7.21
C TYR A 139 10.17 16.83 8.70
N SER A 140 9.42 16.22 9.61
CA SER A 140 9.64 16.39 11.07
C SER A 140 10.53 15.33 11.71
N ASN A 141 11.15 14.44 10.91
CA ASN A 141 12.10 13.43 11.38
C ASN A 141 13.45 13.47 10.61
N ALA A 142 13.80 14.66 10.09
CA ALA A 142 15.14 14.95 9.58
C ALA A 142 15.87 15.86 10.57
#